data_AF-A0A918AML1-F1
#
_entry.id   AF-A0A918AML1-F1
#
_cell.length_a   1.000
_cell.length_b   1.000
_cell.length_c   1.000
_cell.angle_alpha   90.00
_cell.angle_beta   90.00
_cell.angle_gamma   90.00
#
_symmetry.space_group_name_H-M   'P 1'
#
loop_
_entity.id
_entity.type
_entity.pdbx_description
1 polymer ?
#
loop_
_entity_poly.entity_id
_entity_poly.type
_entity_poly.pdbx_seq_one_letter_code
_entity_poly.pdbx_strand_id
1 'polypeptide(L)'
;MKKFRVPLLVLLAAASALLGTAPASATAQPAATGADVNGDGVEDQVVLQRVEDEPENQELVVTVNGERLVAKLPVDPHVGVRPPRVVDLDDNGSHEIAVVEQASGDVLAFSVWGLFDGLRAVSLADGTKLYAFEGGGASALNGYGCAQGPGGREFVTAGGWLRDWNEPRVYEGDRTTYAVRDGIATRLSTTPVVGEPGVPGYRVDPAACD
;
A
#
# COMPACT_ATOMS: atom_id res chain seq x y z
N MET A 1 -14.01 60.40 64.88
CA MET A 1 -12.75 60.65 64.15
C MET A 1 -12.11 59.33 63.74
N LYS A 2 -12.11 58.98 62.44
CA LYS A 2 -11.03 58.28 61.72
C LYS A 2 -11.47 58.06 60.27
N LYS A 3 -10.74 58.70 59.35
CA LYS A 3 -10.94 58.71 57.90
C LYS A 3 -10.37 57.41 57.32
N PHE A 4 -11.13 56.67 56.51
CA PHE A 4 -10.56 55.59 55.69
C PHE A 4 -10.40 56.07 54.25
N ARG A 5 -9.17 55.96 53.76
CA ARG A 5 -8.71 56.35 52.43
C ARG A 5 -8.97 55.21 51.44
N VAL A 6 -9.45 55.58 50.26
CA VAL A 6 -9.58 54.75 49.06
C VAL A 6 -8.19 54.47 48.48
N PRO A 7 -7.83 53.23 48.11
CA PRO A 7 -6.73 52.97 47.20
C PRO A 7 -7.24 52.79 45.76
N LEU A 8 -6.60 53.55 44.89
CA LEU A 8 -6.70 53.62 43.44
C LEU A 8 -6.25 52.28 42.81
N LEU A 9 -7.14 51.59 42.09
CA LEU A 9 -6.77 50.44 41.25
C LEU A 9 -6.18 50.95 39.93
N VAL A 10 -4.93 50.57 39.67
CA VAL A 10 -4.22 50.82 38.41
C VAL A 10 -4.56 49.70 37.43
N LEU A 11 -5.19 50.04 36.30
CA LEU A 11 -5.38 49.14 35.16
C LEU A 11 -4.04 48.98 34.41
N LEU A 12 -3.49 47.75 34.39
CA LEU A 12 -2.46 47.35 33.43
C LEU A 12 -3.14 46.73 32.22
N ALA A 13 -3.07 47.37 31.05
CA ALA A 13 -3.47 46.78 29.78
C ALA A 13 -2.33 45.92 29.24
N ALA A 14 -2.48 44.59 29.32
CA ALA A 14 -1.56 43.65 28.68
C ALA A 14 -1.95 43.50 27.20
N ALA A 15 -1.08 43.94 26.30
CA ALA A 15 -1.21 43.73 24.87
C ALA A 15 -0.78 42.29 24.54
N SER A 16 -1.74 41.41 24.30
CA SER A 16 -1.51 40.05 23.81
C SER A 16 -1.10 40.09 22.34
N ALA A 17 0.21 39.94 22.07
CA ALA A 17 0.70 39.69 20.72
C ALA A 17 0.22 38.30 20.26
N LEU A 18 -0.74 38.28 19.34
CA LEU A 18 -1.17 37.09 18.61
C LEU A 18 -0.04 36.66 17.67
N LEU A 19 0.85 35.79 18.15
CA LEU A 19 1.73 35.00 17.30
C LEU A 19 0.85 33.97 16.56
N GLY A 20 0.34 34.36 15.40
CA GLY A 20 -0.34 33.45 14.49
C GLY A 20 0.64 32.42 13.94
N THR A 21 0.64 31.22 14.52
CA THR A 21 1.25 30.05 13.89
C THR A 21 0.40 29.70 12.67
N ALA A 22 0.84 30.12 11.49
CA ALA A 22 0.26 29.62 10.25
C ALA A 22 0.40 28.07 10.25
N PRO A 23 -0.67 27.31 9.98
CA PRO A 23 -0.55 25.87 9.86
C PRO A 23 0.39 25.59 8.69
N ALA A 24 1.50 24.92 8.96
CA ALA A 24 2.32 24.31 7.92
C ALA A 24 1.48 23.22 7.29
N SER A 25 0.82 23.52 6.16
CA SER A 25 0.24 22.50 5.31
C SER A 25 1.38 21.62 4.82
N ALA A 26 1.56 20.47 5.44
CA ALA A 26 2.45 19.43 4.96
C ALA A 26 1.88 18.93 3.63
N THR A 27 2.32 19.54 2.52
CA THR A 27 2.05 19.04 1.19
C THR A 27 2.63 17.63 1.12
N ALA A 28 1.76 16.62 0.97
CA ALA A 28 2.19 15.23 0.82
C ALA A 28 3.20 15.15 -0.33
N GLN A 29 4.45 14.83 -0.02
CA GLN A 29 5.51 14.80 -1.03
C GLN A 29 5.25 13.63 -1.98
N PRO A 30 5.45 13.81 -3.30
CA PRO A 30 5.47 12.70 -4.24
C PRO A 30 6.49 11.64 -3.80
N ALA A 31 6.15 10.37 -4.02
CA ALA A 31 7.06 9.26 -3.83
C ALA A 31 7.52 8.76 -5.19
N ALA A 32 8.82 8.52 -5.37
CA ALA A 32 9.39 8.09 -6.63
C ALA A 32 10.27 6.85 -6.47
N THR A 33 10.30 6.00 -7.49
CA THR A 33 11.21 4.85 -7.63
C THR A 33 11.59 4.65 -9.10
N GLY A 34 12.65 3.87 -9.36
CA GLY A 34 12.94 3.32 -10.68
C GLY A 34 12.35 1.91 -10.82
N ALA A 35 11.92 1.53 -12.01
CA ALA A 35 11.52 0.16 -12.35
C ALA A 35 11.61 -0.06 -13.86
N ASP A 36 12.16 -1.17 -14.32
CA ASP A 36 12.14 -1.57 -15.74
C ASP A 36 10.75 -2.10 -16.12
N VAL A 37 9.79 -1.23 -16.40
CA VAL A 37 8.39 -1.66 -16.60
C VAL A 37 8.10 -2.21 -18.00
N ASN A 38 9.04 -2.02 -18.93
CA ASN A 38 8.93 -2.46 -20.32
C ASN A 38 9.85 -3.65 -20.66
N GLY A 39 10.70 -4.07 -19.72
CA GLY A 39 11.60 -5.22 -19.84
C GLY A 39 12.78 -5.01 -20.77
N ASP A 40 13.20 -3.75 -21.00
CA ASP A 40 14.31 -3.42 -21.89
C ASP A 40 15.69 -3.39 -21.20
N GLY A 41 15.72 -3.63 -19.89
CA GLY A 41 16.91 -3.62 -19.05
C GLY A 41 17.26 -2.25 -18.48
N VAL A 42 16.45 -1.21 -18.70
CA VAL A 42 16.66 0.16 -18.20
C VAL A 42 15.53 0.54 -17.25
N GLU A 43 15.87 1.12 -16.11
CA GLU A 43 14.85 1.62 -15.18
C GLU A 43 14.09 2.82 -15.76
N ASP A 44 12.77 2.69 -15.82
CA ASP A 44 11.83 3.77 -16.07
C ASP A 44 11.51 4.55 -14.79
N GLN A 45 11.07 5.80 -14.95
CA GLN A 45 10.67 6.63 -13.81
C GLN A 45 9.23 6.30 -13.38
N VAL A 46 9.05 5.98 -12.11
CA VAL A 46 7.75 5.75 -11.48
C VAL A 46 7.53 6.77 -10.37
N VAL A 47 6.40 7.49 -10.42
CA VAL A 47 6.02 8.51 -9.43
C VAL A 47 4.60 8.27 -8.96
N LEU A 48 4.41 8.25 -7.63
CA LEU A 48 3.11 8.36 -6.99
C LEU A 48 2.95 9.75 -6.38
N GLN A 49 1.79 10.35 -6.59
CA GLN A 49 1.46 11.67 -6.04
C GLN A 49 -0.04 11.79 -5.77
N ARG A 50 -0.45 12.64 -4.81
CA ARG A 50 -1.87 12.96 -4.63
C ARG A 50 -2.39 13.71 -5.85
N VAL A 51 -3.66 13.50 -6.19
CA VAL A 51 -4.36 14.33 -7.17
C VAL A 51 -4.74 15.65 -6.49
N GLU A 52 -4.42 16.77 -7.13
CA GLU A 52 -4.82 18.09 -6.65
C GLU A 52 -6.35 18.18 -6.61
N ASP A 53 -6.90 18.78 -5.54
CA ASP A 53 -8.35 18.91 -5.30
C ASP A 53 -9.14 17.60 -5.12
N GLU A 54 -8.48 16.44 -5.10
CA GLU A 54 -9.13 15.14 -4.91
C GLU A 54 -8.44 14.33 -3.80
N PRO A 55 -8.74 14.60 -2.52
CA PRO A 55 -7.99 14.06 -1.38
C PRO A 55 -8.09 12.53 -1.21
N GLU A 56 -9.05 11.89 -1.88
CA GLU A 56 -9.28 10.44 -1.89
C GLU A 56 -8.58 9.75 -3.08
N ASN A 57 -7.88 10.51 -3.94
CA ASN A 57 -7.20 9.98 -5.12
C ASN A 57 -5.69 10.30 -5.13
N GLN A 58 -4.95 9.38 -5.74
CA GLN A 58 -3.56 9.54 -6.14
C GLN A 58 -3.41 9.17 -7.61
N GLU A 59 -2.27 9.53 -8.19
CA GLU A 59 -1.87 9.17 -9.55
C GLU A 59 -0.58 8.37 -9.51
N LEU A 60 -0.59 7.23 -10.19
CA LEU A 60 0.60 6.50 -10.61
C LEU A 60 1.00 7.00 -11.99
N VAL A 61 2.17 7.64 -12.05
CA VAL A 61 2.78 8.15 -13.27
C VAL A 61 3.99 7.29 -13.59
N VAL A 62 4.01 6.70 -14.78
CA VAL A 62 5.14 5.93 -15.29
C VAL A 62 5.64 6.59 -16.56
N THR A 63 6.95 6.88 -16.64
CA THR A 63 7.57 7.50 -17.80
C THR A 63 8.50 6.52 -18.49
N VAL A 64 8.07 5.99 -19.64
CA VAL A 64 8.78 4.97 -20.42
C VAL A 64 9.26 5.59 -21.72
N ASN A 65 10.57 5.56 -22.00
CA ASN A 65 11.14 6.15 -23.22
C ASN A 65 10.70 7.62 -23.48
N GLY A 66 10.44 8.38 -22.40
CA GLY A 66 9.95 9.77 -22.45
C GLY A 66 8.43 9.93 -22.64
N GLU A 67 7.69 8.84 -22.83
CA GLU A 67 6.22 8.85 -22.84
C GLU A 67 5.68 8.71 -21.42
N ARG A 68 4.73 9.57 -21.05
CA ARG A 68 4.12 9.59 -19.73
C ARG A 68 2.77 8.87 -19.74
N LEU A 69 2.68 7.78 -19.01
CA LEU A 69 1.46 7.02 -18.74
C LEU A 69 0.94 7.35 -17.35
N VAL A 70 -0.37 7.51 -17.20
CA VAL A 70 -0.99 7.94 -15.94
C VAL A 70 -2.17 7.05 -15.61
N ALA A 71 -2.20 6.53 -14.39
CA ALA A 71 -3.33 5.84 -13.80
C ALA A 71 -3.77 6.56 -12.53
N LYS A 72 -5.08 6.80 -12.39
CA LYS A 72 -5.68 7.36 -11.19
C LYS A 72 -6.27 6.25 -10.34
N LEU A 73 -5.98 6.28 -9.05
CA LEU A 73 -6.33 5.22 -8.10
C LEU A 73 -6.64 5.81 -6.73
N PRO A 74 -7.44 5.13 -5.90
CA PRO A 74 -7.76 5.63 -4.58
C PRO A 74 -6.50 5.72 -3.70
N VAL A 75 -6.52 6.64 -2.75
CA VAL A 75 -5.55 6.73 -1.67
C VAL A 75 -6.28 6.80 -0.34
N ASP A 76 -5.81 6.01 0.62
CA ASP A 76 -6.28 6.14 1.98
C ASP A 76 -5.87 7.51 2.56
N PRO A 77 -6.81 8.38 2.98
CA PRO A 77 -6.47 9.71 3.45
C PRO A 77 -5.65 9.69 4.75
N HIS A 78 -5.76 8.62 5.56
CA HIS A 78 -5.05 8.49 6.82
C HIS A 78 -3.58 8.07 6.65
N VAL A 79 -3.30 7.25 5.64
CA VAL A 79 -1.93 6.79 5.34
C VAL A 79 -1.24 7.66 4.28
N GLY A 80 -2.01 8.25 3.37
CA GLY A 80 -1.51 9.07 2.28
C GLY A 80 -0.71 8.29 1.25
N VAL A 81 0.00 9.02 0.39
CA VAL A 81 0.88 8.43 -0.62
C VAL A 81 2.05 7.74 0.05
N ARG A 82 2.31 6.49 -0.34
CA ARG A 82 3.43 5.68 0.12
C ARG A 82 4.36 5.38 -1.04
N PRO A 83 5.66 5.18 -0.79
CA PRO A 83 6.56 4.66 -1.81
C PRO A 83 6.00 3.38 -2.44
N PRO A 84 5.92 3.32 -3.78
CA PRO A 84 5.52 2.10 -4.47
C PRO A 84 6.58 1.02 -4.25
N ARG A 85 6.19 -0.25 -4.42
CA ARG A 85 7.13 -1.37 -4.46
C ARG A 85 7.22 -1.90 -5.89
N VAL A 86 8.44 -2.27 -6.28
CA VAL A 86 8.72 -2.89 -7.57
C VAL A 86 8.67 -4.40 -7.36
N VAL A 87 7.99 -5.12 -8.24
CA VAL A 87 7.87 -6.58 -8.22
C VAL A 87 7.89 -7.10 -9.65
N ASP A 88 8.42 -8.29 -9.89
CA ASP A 88 8.23 -9.11 -11.08
C ASP A 88 7.39 -10.34 -10.68
N LEU A 89 6.08 -10.26 -10.92
CA LEU A 89 5.13 -11.30 -10.52
C LEU A 89 5.25 -12.58 -11.33
N ASP A 90 5.82 -12.51 -12.53
CA ASP A 90 5.73 -13.58 -13.51
C ASP A 90 7.05 -13.98 -14.18
N ASP A 91 8.16 -13.39 -13.72
CA ASP A 91 9.56 -13.62 -14.09
C ASP A 91 9.83 -13.30 -15.56
N ASN A 92 9.12 -12.32 -16.12
CA ASN A 92 9.26 -11.96 -17.53
C ASN A 92 10.31 -10.86 -17.79
N GLY A 93 10.92 -10.30 -16.74
CA GLY A 93 11.92 -9.25 -16.82
C GLY A 93 11.35 -7.83 -16.91
N SER A 94 10.04 -7.68 -17.06
CA SER A 94 9.32 -6.41 -16.88
C SER A 94 8.77 -6.34 -15.47
N HIS A 95 8.96 -5.22 -14.80
CA HIS A 95 8.48 -5.01 -13.45
C HIS A 95 7.04 -4.46 -13.42
N GLU A 96 6.26 -4.98 -12.49
CA GLU A 96 5.06 -4.35 -11.99
C GLU A 96 5.29 -3.47 -10.75
N ILE A 97 4.32 -2.61 -10.48
CA ILE A 97 4.31 -1.62 -9.41
C ILE A 97 3.16 -1.92 -8.44
N ALA A 98 3.51 -2.33 -7.22
CA ALA A 98 2.56 -2.49 -6.13
C ALA A 98 2.35 -1.16 -5.39
N VAL A 99 1.10 -0.67 -5.36
CA VAL A 99 0.70 0.61 -4.78
C VAL A 99 -0.27 0.41 -3.63
N VAL A 100 0.02 1.04 -2.48
CA VAL A 100 -0.92 1.08 -1.35
C VAL A 100 -2.14 1.92 -1.74
N GLU A 101 -3.30 1.29 -1.82
CA GLU A 101 -4.58 1.97 -2.06
C GLU A 101 -5.39 2.17 -0.78
N GLN A 102 -5.29 1.23 0.17
CA GLN A 102 -6.09 1.23 1.40
C GLN A 102 -5.27 0.77 2.59
N ALA A 103 -5.64 1.26 3.78
CA ALA A 103 -5.13 0.76 5.04
C ALA A 103 -6.28 0.57 6.04
N SER A 104 -6.35 -0.60 6.68
CA SER A 104 -7.38 -0.89 7.68
C SER A 104 -6.78 -1.63 8.86
N GLY A 105 -6.80 -1.00 10.03
CA GLY A 105 -6.09 -1.51 11.20
C GLY A 105 -4.60 -1.68 10.89
N ASP A 106 -4.10 -2.91 11.06
CA ASP A 106 -2.71 -3.28 10.77
C ASP A 106 -2.55 -3.94 9.39
N VAL A 107 -3.48 -3.74 8.45
CA VAL A 107 -3.44 -4.32 7.09
C VAL A 107 -3.27 -3.22 6.05
N LEU A 108 -2.32 -3.42 5.13
CA LEU A 108 -2.19 -2.64 3.90
C LEU A 108 -2.73 -3.46 2.73
N ALA A 109 -3.54 -2.82 1.87
CA ALA A 109 -3.99 -3.38 0.61
C ALA A 109 -3.26 -2.71 -0.55
N PHE A 110 -2.62 -3.53 -1.38
CA PHE A 110 -1.87 -3.11 -2.55
C PHE A 110 -2.62 -3.52 -3.80
N SER A 111 -2.84 -2.60 -4.73
CA SER A 111 -3.06 -2.99 -6.12
C SER A 111 -1.72 -3.14 -6.84
N VAL A 112 -1.66 -3.97 -7.88
CA VAL A 112 -0.46 -4.16 -8.69
C VAL A 112 -0.73 -3.65 -10.10
N TRP A 113 0.21 -2.93 -10.69
CA TRP A 113 0.08 -2.27 -11.99
C TRP A 113 1.25 -2.58 -12.89
N GLY A 114 1.02 -2.80 -14.18
CA GLY A 114 2.08 -3.06 -15.14
C GLY A 114 1.74 -2.46 -16.50
N LEU A 115 2.70 -2.58 -17.42
CA LEU A 115 2.56 -2.15 -18.81
C LEU A 115 2.08 -3.31 -19.67
N PHE A 116 0.79 -3.36 -19.97
CA PHE A 116 0.18 -4.46 -20.70
C PHE A 116 -0.75 -3.93 -21.80
N ASP A 117 -0.16 -3.46 -22.91
CA ASP A 117 -0.79 -2.61 -23.94
C ASP A 117 -1.25 -1.23 -23.41
N GLY A 118 -0.67 -0.83 -22.28
CA GLY A 118 -1.01 0.39 -21.55
C GLY A 118 -0.83 0.18 -20.05
N LEU A 119 -0.71 1.27 -19.29
CA LEU A 119 -0.62 1.19 -17.84
C LEU A 119 -1.97 0.76 -17.26
N ARG A 120 -2.04 -0.47 -16.73
CA ARG A 120 -3.27 -1.02 -16.14
C ARG A 120 -2.98 -1.89 -14.94
N ALA A 121 -3.98 -2.02 -14.07
CA ALA A 121 -3.90 -2.92 -12.93
C ALA A 121 -3.90 -4.38 -13.38
N VAL A 122 -3.17 -5.22 -12.65
CA VAL A 122 -3.32 -6.66 -12.71
C VAL A 122 -4.73 -7.02 -12.24
N SER A 123 -5.42 -7.88 -12.97
CA SER A 123 -6.76 -8.33 -12.65
C SER A 123 -6.83 -9.84 -12.51
N LEU A 124 -7.85 -10.33 -11.81
CA LEU A 124 -8.26 -11.71 -11.87
C LEU A 124 -8.92 -12.00 -13.23
N ALA A 125 -9.08 -13.28 -13.56
CA ALA A 125 -9.71 -13.72 -14.81
C ALA A 125 -11.15 -13.20 -15.02
N ASP A 126 -11.85 -12.78 -13.96
CA ASP A 126 -13.18 -12.18 -14.03
C ASP A 126 -13.16 -10.64 -14.25
N GLY A 127 -11.97 -10.06 -14.40
CA GLY A 127 -11.77 -8.62 -14.58
C GLY A 127 -11.68 -7.82 -13.28
N THR A 128 -11.88 -8.44 -12.12
CA THR A 128 -11.72 -7.77 -10.82
C THR A 128 -10.26 -7.44 -10.58
N LYS A 129 -9.96 -6.24 -10.07
CA LYS A 129 -8.59 -5.86 -9.71
C LYS A 129 -7.99 -6.85 -8.70
N LEU A 130 -6.77 -7.31 -8.94
CA LEU A 130 -6.02 -8.10 -7.97
C LEU A 130 -5.55 -7.19 -6.83
N TYR A 131 -5.79 -7.64 -5.60
CA TYR A 131 -5.22 -7.02 -4.41
C TYR A 131 -4.30 -7.99 -3.69
N ALA A 132 -3.12 -7.49 -3.31
CA ALA A 132 -2.21 -8.12 -2.37
C ALA A 132 -2.39 -7.47 -1.00
N PHE A 133 -2.27 -8.25 0.07
CA PHE A 133 -2.47 -7.76 1.43
C PHE A 133 -1.24 -8.07 2.28
N GLU A 134 -0.88 -7.16 3.18
CA GLU A 134 0.21 -7.36 4.14
C GLU A 134 -0.23 -6.91 5.53
N GLY A 135 0.11 -7.70 6.56
CA GLY A 135 -0.10 -7.36 7.96
C GLY A 135 -1.22 -8.18 8.61
N GLY A 136 -2.06 -7.57 9.44
CA GLY A 136 -3.20 -8.22 10.11
C GLY A 136 -3.17 -8.23 11.64
N GLY A 137 -2.03 -7.91 12.23
CA GLY A 137 -1.89 -7.71 13.68
C GLY A 137 -2.29 -8.95 14.50
N ALA A 138 -3.05 -8.74 15.58
CA ALA A 138 -3.41 -9.82 16.49
C ALA A 138 -4.52 -10.75 15.96
N SER A 139 -5.42 -10.25 15.11
CA SER A 139 -6.64 -10.97 14.70
C SER A 139 -6.61 -11.51 13.28
N ALA A 140 -5.59 -11.16 12.48
CA ALA A 140 -5.45 -11.64 11.11
C ALA A 140 -3.97 -11.82 10.73
N LEU A 141 -3.74 -12.62 9.70
CA LEU A 141 -2.46 -12.79 9.03
C LEU A 141 -2.71 -12.56 7.54
N ASN A 142 -1.97 -11.64 6.93
CA ASN A 142 -2.03 -11.38 5.50
C ASN A 142 -0.62 -11.18 4.97
N GLY A 143 -0.35 -11.79 3.84
CA GLY A 143 0.90 -11.60 3.11
C GLY A 143 0.77 -11.99 1.67
N TYR A 144 1.79 -11.61 0.90
CA TYR A 144 1.99 -12.05 -0.46
C TYR A 144 3.47 -12.33 -0.71
N GLY A 145 3.76 -12.99 -1.81
CA GLY A 145 5.12 -13.26 -2.29
C GLY A 145 5.08 -14.06 -3.56
N CYS A 146 6.24 -14.47 -4.05
CA CYS A 146 6.35 -15.30 -5.24
C CYS A 146 7.06 -16.61 -4.90
N ALA A 147 6.74 -17.66 -5.66
CA ALA A 147 7.36 -18.98 -5.49
C ALA A 147 7.52 -19.65 -6.85
N GLN A 148 8.51 -20.54 -6.95
CA GLN A 148 8.66 -21.37 -8.15
C GLN A 148 7.65 -22.51 -8.13
N GLY A 149 6.89 -22.64 -9.22
CA GLY A 149 5.92 -23.69 -9.47
C GLY A 149 6.18 -24.44 -10.78
N PRO A 150 5.35 -25.42 -11.15
CA PRO A 150 5.53 -26.22 -12.37
C PRO A 150 5.50 -25.39 -13.67
N GLY A 151 4.82 -24.24 -13.65
CA GLY A 151 4.68 -23.32 -14.79
C GLY A 151 5.64 -22.12 -14.77
N GLY A 152 6.66 -22.13 -13.89
CA GLY A 152 7.53 -20.99 -13.63
C GLY A 152 7.16 -20.26 -12.34
N ARG A 153 7.47 -18.96 -12.26
CA ARG A 153 7.10 -18.12 -11.11
C ARG A 153 5.58 -18.04 -10.96
N GLU A 154 5.11 -18.23 -9.73
CA GLU A 154 3.72 -18.08 -9.33
C GLU A 154 3.61 -16.99 -8.26
N PHE A 155 2.62 -16.13 -8.40
CA PHE A 155 2.25 -15.18 -7.37
C PHE A 155 1.45 -15.91 -6.28
N VAL A 156 1.79 -15.68 -5.01
CA VAL A 156 1.23 -16.36 -3.86
C VAL A 156 0.63 -15.34 -2.89
N THR A 157 -0.60 -15.57 -2.46
CA THR A 157 -1.19 -14.86 -1.32
C THR A 157 -1.47 -15.84 -0.19
N ALA A 158 -1.33 -15.37 1.05
CA ALA A 158 -1.73 -16.12 2.23
C ALA A 158 -2.49 -15.20 3.17
N GLY A 159 -3.67 -15.65 3.60
CA GLY A 159 -4.58 -14.89 4.44
C GLY A 159 -5.24 -15.79 5.49
N GLY A 160 -5.45 -15.30 6.70
CA GLY A 160 -6.19 -16.00 7.73
C GLY A 160 -6.68 -15.09 8.84
N TRP A 161 -7.75 -15.51 9.51
CA TRP A 161 -8.31 -14.84 10.67
C TRP A 161 -8.12 -15.70 11.91
N LEU A 162 -8.01 -15.04 13.06
CA LEU A 162 -7.88 -15.72 14.34
C LEU A 162 -9.15 -16.53 14.64
N ARG A 163 -8.96 -17.83 14.88
CA ARG A 163 -10.01 -18.79 15.20
C ARG A 163 -10.06 -19.10 16.69
N ASP A 164 -8.89 -19.28 17.31
CA ASP A 164 -8.78 -19.57 18.74
C ASP A 164 -7.82 -18.58 19.42
N TRP A 165 -8.32 -17.92 20.47
CA TRP A 165 -7.60 -16.95 21.28
C TRP A 165 -6.73 -17.60 22.38
N ASN A 166 -6.86 -18.91 22.59
CA ASN A 166 -5.97 -19.65 23.50
C ASN A 166 -4.54 -19.64 22.96
N GLU A 167 -3.56 -19.78 23.87
CA GLU A 167 -2.16 -19.87 23.48
C GLU A 167 -1.75 -21.35 23.29
N PRO A 168 -1.12 -21.71 22.15
CA PRO A 168 -0.77 -20.81 21.06
C PRO A 168 -1.98 -20.46 20.17
N ARG A 169 -2.04 -19.20 19.73
CA ARG A 169 -3.13 -18.69 18.88
C ARG A 169 -3.26 -19.47 17.58
N VAL A 170 -4.48 -19.84 17.21
CA VAL A 170 -4.76 -20.58 15.97
C VAL A 170 -5.50 -19.71 14.98
N TYR A 171 -5.00 -19.63 13.76
CA TYR A 171 -5.60 -18.94 12.63
C TYR A 171 -6.15 -19.95 11.63
N GLU A 172 -7.17 -19.53 10.89
CA GLU A 172 -7.78 -20.28 9.79
C GLU A 172 -7.92 -19.38 8.56
N GLY A 173 -7.59 -19.91 7.39
CA GLY A 173 -7.75 -19.20 6.13
C GLY A 173 -7.15 -19.99 4.97
N ASP A 174 -6.55 -19.30 4.01
CA ASP A 174 -6.16 -19.88 2.73
C ASP A 174 -4.78 -19.41 2.26
N ARG A 175 -4.09 -20.29 1.55
CA ARG A 175 -2.96 -19.96 0.68
C ARG A 175 -3.40 -20.16 -0.77
N THR A 176 -3.32 -19.11 -1.57
CA THR A 176 -3.72 -19.16 -2.99
C THR A 176 -2.52 -18.87 -3.88
N THR A 177 -2.35 -19.66 -4.94
CA THR A 177 -1.34 -19.43 -5.98
C THR A 177 -1.97 -19.01 -7.30
N TYR A 178 -1.30 -18.14 -8.03
CA TYR A 178 -1.74 -17.57 -9.29
C TYR A 178 -0.61 -17.63 -10.33
N ALA A 179 -0.95 -17.97 -11.57
CA ALA A 179 -0.12 -17.63 -12.71
C ALA A 179 -0.54 -16.22 -13.17
N VAL A 180 0.40 -15.29 -13.25
CA VAL A 180 0.17 -13.96 -13.83
C VAL A 180 0.72 -13.99 -15.24
N ARG A 181 -0.08 -13.60 -16.23
CA ARG A 181 0.34 -13.45 -17.63
C ARG A 181 -0.42 -12.28 -18.25
N ASP A 182 0.29 -11.39 -18.92
CA ASP A 182 -0.29 -10.20 -19.55
C ASP A 182 -1.23 -9.43 -18.59
N GLY A 183 -0.82 -9.28 -17.33
CA GLY A 183 -1.60 -8.61 -16.28
C GLY A 183 -2.89 -9.33 -15.87
N ILE A 184 -3.06 -10.61 -16.19
CA ILE A 184 -4.17 -11.44 -15.74
C ILE A 184 -3.66 -12.53 -14.79
N ALA A 185 -4.07 -12.46 -13.52
CA ALA A 185 -3.82 -13.45 -12.49
C ALA A 185 -4.87 -14.57 -12.55
N THR A 186 -4.46 -15.71 -13.09
CA THR A 186 -5.26 -16.93 -13.12
C THR A 186 -4.94 -17.79 -11.90
N ARG A 187 -5.96 -18.04 -11.07
CA ARG A 187 -5.82 -18.90 -9.89
C ARG A 187 -5.45 -20.33 -10.30
N LEU A 188 -4.38 -20.85 -9.73
CA LEU A 188 -3.89 -22.22 -9.95
C LEU A 188 -4.36 -23.15 -8.84
N SER A 189 -4.22 -22.73 -7.59
CA SER A 189 -4.62 -23.53 -6.43
C SER A 189 -5.05 -22.65 -5.26
N THR A 190 -5.95 -23.18 -4.43
CA THR A 190 -6.24 -22.63 -3.09
C THR A 190 -6.17 -23.79 -2.10
N THR A 191 -5.34 -23.63 -1.09
CA THR A 191 -5.14 -24.63 -0.04
C THR A 191 -5.54 -24.03 1.30
N PRO A 192 -6.50 -24.64 2.02
CA PRO A 192 -6.83 -24.21 3.37
C PRO A 192 -5.62 -24.35 4.30
N VAL A 193 -5.44 -23.36 5.17
CA VAL A 193 -4.37 -23.33 6.18
C VAL A 193 -5.01 -23.15 7.54
N VAL A 194 -4.62 -24.00 8.49
CA VAL A 194 -4.97 -23.86 9.90
C VAL A 194 -3.70 -24.02 10.73
N GLY A 195 -3.44 -23.08 11.63
CA GLY A 195 -2.29 -23.16 12.54
C GLY A 195 -1.87 -21.83 13.12
N GLU A 196 -0.74 -21.87 13.83
CA GLU A 196 -0.12 -20.71 14.48
C GLU A 196 0.49 -19.73 13.45
N PRO A 197 0.74 -18.46 13.84
CA PRO A 197 1.52 -17.55 13.02
C PRO A 197 2.86 -18.17 12.62
N GLY A 198 3.10 -18.33 11.32
CA GLY A 198 4.36 -18.85 10.79
C GLY A 198 4.39 -20.35 10.47
N VAL A 199 3.27 -21.07 10.52
CA VAL A 199 3.19 -22.37 9.82
C VAL A 199 3.45 -22.18 8.31
N PRO A 200 4.01 -23.19 7.60
CA PRO A 200 4.41 -23.04 6.20
C PRO A 200 3.32 -22.47 5.27
N GLY A 201 2.05 -22.80 5.53
CA GLY A 201 0.92 -22.29 4.75
C GLY A 201 0.83 -20.75 4.74
N TYR A 202 1.17 -20.08 5.84
CA TYR A 202 1.17 -18.61 5.96
C TYR A 202 2.50 -17.94 5.59
N ARG A 203 3.56 -18.70 5.30
CA ARG A 203 4.86 -18.12 4.93
C ARG A 203 4.86 -17.67 3.49
N VAL A 204 5.05 -16.37 3.29
CA VAL A 204 5.20 -15.68 2.02
C VAL A 204 6.20 -14.55 2.22
N ASP A 205 6.90 -14.19 1.15
CA ASP A 205 7.94 -13.16 1.18
C ASP A 205 7.78 -12.25 -0.04
N PRO A 206 7.40 -10.97 0.14
CA PRO A 206 7.31 -10.01 -0.95
C PRO A 206 8.60 -9.86 -1.74
N ALA A 207 9.77 -9.96 -1.11
CA ALA A 207 11.06 -9.83 -1.78
C ALA A 207 11.37 -11.03 -2.68
N ALA A 208 10.66 -12.15 -2.52
CA ALA A 208 10.74 -13.25 -3.47
C ALA A 208 10.08 -12.93 -4.82
N CYS A 209 9.33 -11.81 -4.91
CA CYS A 209 8.82 -11.28 -6.16
C CYS A 209 9.78 -10.31 -6.85
N ASP A 210 11.01 -10.11 -6.38
CA ASP A 210 12.00 -9.31 -7.12
C ASP A 210 12.57 -10.08 -8.32
#